data_AF-A0A6F8V2R2-F1
#
_entry.id   AF-A0A6F8V2R2-F1
#
_cell.length_a   1.000
_cell.length_b   1.000
_cell.length_c   1.000
_cell.angle_alpha   90.00
_cell.angle_beta   90.00
_cell.angle_gamma   90.00
#
_symmetry.space_group_name_H-M   'P 1'
#
loop_
_entity.id
_entity.type
_entity.pdbx_description
1 polymer ?
#
loop_
_entity_poly.entity_id
_entity_poly.type
_entity_poly.pdbx_seq_one_letter_code
_entity_poly.pdbx_strand_id
1 'polypeptide(L)' 'MNVIKLGGTHAEETVLDFLKRHGGAPTDVIAGRFGWTAAQARSKLRQLEAEGSVSGKLEVRTSGLGGPGRVLVWRLPA' A
#
# COMPACT_ATOMS: atom_id res chain seq x y z
N MET A 1 6.33 -12.71 -12.64
CA MET A 1 6.61 -12.05 -11.35
C MET A 1 6.77 -10.56 -11.65
N ASN A 2 5.68 -9.80 -11.58
CA ASN A 2 5.66 -8.39 -11.96
C ASN A 2 6.20 -7.53 -10.81
N VAL A 3 7.49 -7.19 -10.87
CA VAL A 3 8.11 -6.30 -9.88
C VAL A 3 7.82 -4.86 -10.29
N ILE A 4 6.96 -4.16 -9.54
CA ILE A 4 6.74 -2.73 -9.74
C ILE A 4 7.95 -1.97 -9.18
N LYS A 5 8.89 -1.62 -10.06
CA LYS A 5 10.08 -0.81 -9.76
C LYS A 5 9.86 0.63 -10.21
N LEU A 6 10.18 1.61 -9.37
CA LEU A 6 10.36 3.01 -9.79
C LEU A 6 11.59 3.58 -9.09
N GLY A 7 12.51 4.11 -9.90
CA GLY A 7 13.75 4.74 -9.46
C GLY A 7 13.53 6.16 -8.95
N GLY A 8 14.34 6.55 -7.97
CA GLY A 8 14.36 7.91 -7.40
C GLY A 8 14.79 7.93 -5.94
N THR A 9 16.10 7.99 -5.72
CA THR A 9 16.78 8.54 -4.52
C THR A 9 16.76 7.76 -3.20
N HIS A 10 15.98 6.68 -3.05
CA HIS A 10 16.10 5.78 -1.90
C HIS A 10 16.08 4.34 -2.38
N ALA A 11 16.96 3.50 -1.81
CA ALA A 11 17.23 2.10 -2.15
C ALA A 11 16.03 1.37 -2.77
N GLU A 12 16.28 0.54 -3.81
CA GLU A 12 15.33 -0.29 -4.55
C GLU A 12 14.38 -1.10 -3.64
N GLU A 13 13.43 -0.43 -3.00
CA GLU A 13 12.44 -1.02 -2.13
C GLU A 13 11.21 -1.31 -2.99
N THR A 14 10.73 -2.54 -2.94
CA THR A 14 9.44 -2.88 -3.56
C THR A 14 8.30 -2.58 -2.59
N VAL A 15 7.08 -2.48 -3.11
CA VAL A 15 5.86 -2.41 -2.26
C VAL A 15 5.79 -3.60 -1.28
N LEU A 16 6.26 -4.78 -1.70
CA LEU A 16 6.24 -5.97 -0.85
C LEU A 16 7.24 -5.85 0.31
N ASP A 17 8.45 -5.34 0.05
CA ASP A 17 9.45 -5.07 1.09
C ASP A 17 8.94 -4.03 2.10
N PHE A 18 8.32 -2.97 1.60
CA PHE A 18 7.69 -1.94 2.43
C PHE A 18 6.62 -2.55 3.34
N LEU A 19 5.70 -3.33 2.78
CA LEU A 19 4.63 -3.99 3.55
C LEU A 19 5.19 -5.03 4.53
N LYS A 20 6.25 -5.75 4.16
CA LYS A 20 6.93 -6.71 5.04
C LYS A 20 7.53 -6.02 6.27
N ARG A 21 8.16 -4.86 6.08
CA ARG A 21 8.79 -4.09 7.17
C ARG A 21 7.77 -3.44 8.10
N HIS A 22 6.65 -2.97 7.55
CA HIS A 22 5.64 -2.23 8.31
C HIS A 22 4.47 -3.09 8.83
N GLY A 23 4.35 -4.34 8.38
CA GLY A 23 3.23 -5.24 8.73
C GLY A 23 1.88 -4.85 8.10
N GLY A 24 1.86 -3.77 7.30
CA GLY A 24 0.69 -3.26 6.63
C GLY A 24 0.66 -1.75 6.52
N ALA A 25 0.09 -1.22 5.45
CA ALA A 25 0.00 0.22 5.24
C ALA A 25 -1.24 0.65 4.44
N PRO A 26 -1.80 1.83 4.74
CA PRO A 26 -2.90 2.38 3.96
C PRO A 26 -2.45 2.88 2.59
N THR A 27 -3.39 2.94 1.65
CA THR A 27 -3.15 3.34 0.25
C THR A 27 -2.39 4.68 0.15
N ASP A 28 -2.79 5.69 0.93
CA ASP A 28 -2.17 7.03 0.88
C ASP A 28 -0.72 7.04 1.38
N VAL A 29 -0.39 6.21 2.37
CA VAL A 29 0.98 6.08 2.88
C VAL A 29 1.87 5.41 1.84
N ILE A 30 1.38 4.35 1.19
CA ILE A 30 2.09 3.71 0.08
C ILE A 30 2.26 4.70 -1.07
N ALA A 31 1.20 5.42 -1.44
CA ALA A 31 1.24 6.43 -2.48
C ALA A 31 2.32 7.49 -2.20
N GLY A 32 2.34 8.05 -0.99
CA GLY A 32 3.35 9.02 -0.57
C GLY A 32 4.77 8.45 -0.57
N ARG A 33 4.96 7.20 -0.13
CA ARG A 33 6.28 6.54 -0.10
C ARG A 33 6.87 6.34 -1.50
N PHE A 34 6.04 5.99 -2.47
CA PHE A 34 6.47 5.66 -3.85
C PHE A 34 6.27 6.81 -4.85
N GLY A 35 5.88 8.00 -4.39
CA GLY A 35 5.62 9.16 -5.27
C GLY A 35 4.45 8.93 -6.24
N TRP A 36 3.47 8.12 -5.85
CA TRP A 36 2.28 7.84 -6.65
C TRP A 36 1.11 8.71 -6.23
N THR A 37 0.19 8.93 -7.16
CA THR A 37 -1.16 9.38 -6.80
C THR A 37 -1.93 8.24 -6.11
N ALA A 38 -2.94 8.57 -5.30
CA ALA A 38 -3.79 7.57 -4.65
C ALA A 38 -4.44 6.61 -5.67
N ALA A 39 -4.83 7.12 -6.84
CA ALA A 39 -5.40 6.32 -7.93
C ALA A 39 -4.37 5.32 -8.51
N GLN A 40 -3.14 5.77 -8.77
CA GLN A 40 -2.06 4.91 -9.26
C GLN A 40 -1.69 3.84 -8.24
N ALA A 41 -1.52 4.22 -6.98
CA ALA A 41 -1.24 3.28 -5.90
C ALA A 41 -2.34 2.23 -5.79
N ARG A 42 -3.61 2.64 -5.79
CA ARG A 42 -4.75 1.73 -5.74
C ARG A 42 -4.80 0.77 -6.93
N SER A 43 -4.56 1.25 -8.15
CA SER A 43 -4.54 0.40 -9.35
C SER A 43 -3.43 -0.65 -9.26
N LYS A 44 -2.22 -0.24 -8.88
CA LYS A 44 -1.06 -1.14 -8.71
C LYS A 44 -1.27 -2.16 -7.59
N LEU A 45 -1.80 -1.74 -6.45
CA LEU A 45 -2.07 -2.62 -5.31
C LEU A 45 -3.18 -3.63 -5.62
N ARG A 46 -4.19 -3.24 -6.40
CA ARG A 46 -5.22 -4.17 -6.90
C ARG A 46 -4.65 -5.20 -7.86
N GLN A 47 -3.68 -4.83 -8.71
CA GLN A 47 -2.96 -5.81 -9.54
C GLN A 47 -2.19 -6.81 -8.67
N LEU A 48 -1.44 -6.33 -7.68
CA LEU A 48 -0.71 -7.20 -6.75
C LEU A 48 -1.65 -8.11 -5.94
N GLU A 49 -2.86 -7.63 -5.61
CA GLU A 49 -3.88 -8.43 -4.93
C GLU A 49 -4.48 -9.51 -5.85
N ALA A 50 -4.73 -9.19 -7.12
CA ALA A 50 -5.18 -10.17 -8.11
C ALA A 50 -4.10 -11.24 -8.37
N GLU A 51 -2.82 -10.88 -8.24
CA GLU A 51 -1.68 -11.80 -8.27
C GLU A 51 -1.49 -12.59 -6.96
N GLY A 52 -2.28 -12.30 -5.92
CA GLY A 52 -2.19 -12.95 -4.60
C GLY A 52 -0.96 -12.53 -3.77
N SER A 53 -0.26 -11.46 -4.16
CA SER A 53 0.95 -10.98 -3.46
C SER A 53 0.64 -10.09 -2.26
N VAL A 54 -0.52 -9.44 -2.24
CA VAL A 54 -0.99 -8.59 -1.12
C VAL A 54 -2.49 -8.81 -0.91
N SER A 55 -3.01 -8.40 0.25
CA SER A 55 -4.45 -8.37 0.53
C SER A 55 -4.84 -6.98 1.02
N GLY A 56 -5.89 -6.40 0.42
CA GLY A 56 -6.47 -5.13 0.83
C GLY A 56 -7.69 -5.33 1.74
N LYS A 57 -7.65 -4.80 2.96
CA LYS A 57 -8.79 -4.81 3.89
C LYS A 57 -9.22 -3.38 4.24
N LEU A 58 -10.51 -3.12 4.15
CA LEU A 58 -11.09 -1.88 4.67
C LEU A 58 -11.08 -1.94 6.20
N GLU A 59 -10.31 -1.05 6.80
CA GLU A 59 -10.24 -0.89 8.25
C GLU A 59 -10.85 0.45 8.64
N VAL A 60 -11.61 0.43 9.73
CA VAL A 60 -12.11 1.65 10.33
C VAL A 60 -11.00 2.20 11.23
N ARG A 61 -10.44 3.35 10.86
CA ARG A 61 -9.50 4.09 11.71
C ARG A 61 -10.16 5.37 12.22
N THR A 62 -10.09 5.56 13.52
CA THR A 62 -10.49 6.80 14.16
C THR A 62 -9.35 7.79 14.01
N SER A 63 -9.48 8.72 13.07
CA SER A 63 -8.60 9.88 13.01
C SER A 63 -9.01 10.83 14.15
N GLY A 64 -8.06 11.31 14.95
CA GLY A 64 -8.30 12.11 16.16
C GLY A 64 -9.01 13.46 15.97
N LEU A 65 -9.47 13.78 14.75
CA LEU A 65 -10.09 15.05 14.39
C LEU A 65 -11.45 14.92 13.66
N GLY A 66 -12.02 13.72 13.51
CA GLY A 66 -13.32 13.61 12.82
C GLY A 66 -13.74 12.19 12.48
N GLY A 67 -14.30 11.49 13.47
CA GLY A 67 -15.06 10.26 13.26
C GLY A 67 -14.30 9.04 12.72
N PRO A 68 -14.97 7.88 12.66
CA PRO A 68 -14.43 6.67 12.04
C PRO A 68 -14.33 6.84 10.52
N GLY A 69 -13.12 6.99 10.01
CA GLY A 69 -12.82 6.94 8.57
C GLY A 69 -12.52 5.50 8.14
N ARG A 70 -13.09 5.06 7.01
CA ARG A 70 -12.71 3.77 6.40
C ARG A 70 -11.47 3.98 5.54
N VAL A 71 -10.39 3.29 5.86
CA VAL A 71 -9.14 3.33 5.13
C VAL A 71 -8.83 1.94 4.58
N LEU A 72 -8.42 1.88 3.32
CA LEU A 72 -8.00 0.63 2.70
C LEU A 72 -6.53 0.35 3.06
N VAL A 73 -6.32 -0.64 3.92
CA VAL A 73 -5.03 -1.09 4.43
C VAL A 73 -4.59 -2.33 3.67
N TRP A 74 -3.36 -2.33 3.17
CA TRP A 74 -2.75 -3.40 2.41
C TRP A 74 -1.74 -4.13 3.26
N ARG A 75 -1.71 -5.46 3.19
CA ARG A 75 -0.79 -6.33 3.93
C ARG A 75 -0.31 -7.47 3.05
N LEU A 76 0.78 -8.12 3.43
CA LEU A 76 1.14 -9.40 2.83
C LEU A 76 0.13 -10.48 3.29
N PRO A 77 -0.22 -11.45 2.42
CA PRO A 77 -0.97 -12.62 2.84
C PRO A 77 -0.18 -13.37 3.91
N ALA A 78 -0.88 -13.89 4.92
CA ALA A 78 -0.30 -14.73 5.97
C ALA A 78 0.12 -16.09 5.44
#